data_AF-A0A6B3E8W4-F1
#
_entry.id   AF-A0A6B3E8W4-F1
#
_cell.length_a   1.000
_cell.length_b   1.000
_cell.length_c   1.000
_cell.angle_alpha   90.00
_cell.angle_beta   90.00
_cell.angle_gamma   90.00
#
_symmetry.space_group_name_H-M   'P 1'
#
loop_
_entity.id
_entity.type
_entity.pdbx_description
1 polymer ?
#
loop_
_entity_poly.entity_id
_entity_poly.type
_entity_poly.pdbx_seq_one_letter_code
_entity_poly.pdbx_strand_id
1 'polypeptide(L)' 'MAEHRAMQRSALLDAARTLLSEGGTDALTFPALAERTGLARSSVYEYFRSRGAVVEELCAVD' A
#
# COMPACT_ATOMS: atom_id res chain seq x y z
N MET A 1 15.08 -10.82 6.82
CA MET A 1 14.05 -9.99 7.48
C MET A 1 13.91 -8.62 6.83
N ALA A 2 15.00 -7.85 6.68
CA ALA A 2 14.95 -6.54 6.01
C ALA A 2 14.48 -6.63 4.54
N GLU A 3 14.98 -7.62 3.78
CA GLU A 3 14.57 -7.85 2.39
C GLU A 3 13.07 -8.17 2.28
N HIS A 4 12.57 -9.04 3.16
CA HIS A 4 11.15 -9.41 3.17
C HIS A 4 10.26 -8.19 3.45
N ARG A 5 10.68 -7.30 4.35
CA ARG A 5 9.98 -6.05 4.64
C ARG A 5 10.01 -5.08 3.44
N ALA A 6 11.14 -4.96 2.76
CA ALA A 6 11.27 -4.14 1.55
C ALA A 6 10.39 -4.67 0.40
N MET A 7 10.34 -5.98 0.20
CA MET A 7 9.48 -6.63 -0.79
C MET A 7 8.00 -6.37 -0.50
N GLN A 8 7.56 -6.54 0.75
CA GLN A 8 6.18 -6.26 1.15
C GLN A 8 5.80 -4.79 0.98
N ARG A 9 6.72 -3.87 1.30
CA ARG A 9 6.54 -2.44 1.06
C ARG A 9 6.35 -2.15 -0.43
N SER A 10 7.19 -2.71 -1.30
CA SER A 10 7.04 -2.56 -2.75
C SER A 10 5.68 -3.08 -3.23
N ALA A 11 5.27 -4.26 -2.78
CA ALA A 11 3.98 -4.85 -3.13
C ALA A 11 2.79 -3.97 -2.70
N LEU A 12 2.89 -3.31 -1.54
CA LEU A 12 1.87 -2.36 -1.09
C LEU A 12 1.79 -1.12 -1.98
N LEU A 13 2.93 -0.57 -2.41
CA LEU A 13 2.96 0.59 -3.30
C LEU A 13 2.45 0.25 -4.71
N ASP A 14 2.79 -0.93 -5.23
CA ASP A 14 2.26 -1.39 -6.52
C ASP A 14 0.74 -1.62 -6.47
N ALA A 15 0.24 -2.21 -5.37
CA ALA A 15 -1.19 -2.34 -5.13
C ALA A 15 -1.88 -0.98 -5.01
N ALA A 16 -1.25 -0.01 -4.32
CA ALA A 16 -1.77 1.35 -4.19
C ALA A 16 -1.88 2.04 -5.55
N ARG A 17 -0.85 1.96 -6.40
CA ARG A 17 -0.86 2.52 -7.76
C ARG A 17 -2.01 1.95 -8.58
N THR A 18 -2.23 0.65 -8.46
CA THR A 18 -3.31 -0.02 -9.21
C THR A 18 -4.69 0.44 -8.73
N LEU A 19 -4.93 0.47 -7.41
CA LEU A 19 -6.20 0.93 -6.85
C LEU A 19 -6.52 2.38 -7.24
N LEU A 20 -5.50 3.25 -7.19
CA LEU A 20 -5.64 4.65 -7.62
C LEU A 20 -5.98 4.76 -9.12
N SER A 21 -5.38 3.91 -9.96
CA SER A 21 -5.64 3.90 -11.40
C SER A 21 -7.03 3.37 -11.75
N GLU A 22 -7.54 2.39 -11.00
CA GLU A 22 -8.83 1.75 -11.23
C GLU A 22 -10.02 2.57 -10.69
N GLY A 23 -9.87 3.19 -9.52
CA GLY A 23 -11.00 3.83 -8.82
C GLY A 23 -10.65 5.09 -8.05
N GLY A 24 -9.50 5.70 -8.34
CA GLY A 24 -9.06 6.93 -7.71
C GLY A 24 -8.81 6.78 -6.21
N THR A 25 -8.86 7.91 -5.51
CA THR A 25 -8.54 7.98 -4.08
C THR A 25 -9.48 7.14 -3.21
N ASP A 26 -10.74 6.98 -3.61
CA ASP A 26 -11.75 6.26 -2.83
C ASP A 26 -11.55 4.74 -2.86
N ALA A 27 -10.97 4.21 -3.93
CA ALA A 27 -10.55 2.81 -4.00
C ALA A 27 -9.31 2.51 -3.13
N LEU A 28 -8.47 3.52 -2.85
CA LEU A 28 -7.28 3.37 -2.03
C LEU A 28 -7.66 3.29 -0.54
N THR A 29 -7.96 2.08 -0.07
CA THR A 29 -8.25 1.81 1.35
C THR A 29 -7.31 0.74 1.91
N PHE A 30 -7.08 0.76 3.22
CA PHE A 30 -6.22 -0.23 3.88
C PHE A 30 -6.77 -1.67 3.76
N PRO A 31 -8.09 -1.91 3.85
CA PRO A 31 -8.66 -3.21 3.52
C PRO A 31 -8.38 -3.64 2.07
N ALA A 32 -8.56 -2.75 1.10
CA ALA A 32 -8.29 -3.06 -0.32
C ALA A 32 -6.80 -3.37 -0.58
N LEU A 33 -5.89 -2.64 0.09
CA LEU A 33 -4.46 -2.94 0.05
C LEU A 33 -4.15 -4.31 0.63
N ALA A 34 -4.69 -4.63 1.80
CA ALA A 34 -4.50 -5.93 2.44
C ALA A 34 -5.00 -7.08 1.55
N GLU A 35 -6.20 -6.93 0.99
CA GLU A 35 -6.79 -7.91 0.08
C GLU A 35 -5.95 -8.11 -1.18
N ARG A 36 -5.56 -7.03 -1.84
CA ARG A 36 -4.80 -7.09 -3.11
C ARG A 36 -3.37 -7.59 -2.92
N THR A 37 -2.76 -7.36 -1.77
CA THR A 37 -1.40 -7.85 -1.45
C THR A 37 -1.39 -9.22 -0.77
N GLY A 38 -2.55 -9.73 -0.36
CA GLY A 38 -2.66 -10.94 0.47
C GLY A 38 -2.08 -10.76 1.89
N LEU A 39 -1.79 -9.53 2.31
CA LEU A 39 -1.25 -9.23 3.63
C LEU A 39 -2.37 -9.17 4.67
N ALA A 40 -2.02 -9.48 5.92
CA ALA A 40 -2.91 -9.19 7.03
C ALA A 40 -3.12 -7.68 7.16
N ARG A 41 -4.35 -7.26 7.53
CA ARG A 41 -4.64 -5.83 7.77
C ARG A 41 -3.70 -5.22 8.80
N SER A 42 -3.36 -5.94 9.86
CA SER A 42 -2.39 -5.49 10.88
C SER A 42 -1.04 -5.14 10.26
N SER A 43 -0.54 -5.94 9.32
CA SER A 43 0.69 -5.67 8.62
C SER A 43 0.60 -4.36 7.83
N VAL A 44 -0.50 -4.08 7.13
CA VAL A 44 -0.67 -2.80 6.40
C VAL A 44 -0.59 -1.60 7.35
N TYR A 45 -1.21 -1.69 8.53
CA TYR A 45 -1.13 -0.63 9.56
C TYR A 45 0.28 -0.46 10.15
N GLU A 46 1.16 -1.46 10.06
CA GLU A 46 2.56 -1.32 10.46
C GLU A 46 3.41 -0.54 9.44
N TYR A 47 3.02 -0.54 8.16
CA TYR A 47 3.71 0.20 7.10
C TYR A 47 3.23 1.65 6.99
N PHE A 48 1.91 1.85 7.02
CA PHE A 48 1.33 3.17 6.74
C PHE A 48 0.40 3.62 7.86
N ARG A 49 0.48 4.89 8.25
CA ARG A 49 -0.39 5.47 9.28
C ARG A 49 -1.66 6.08 8.73
N SER A 50 -1.72 6.37 7.44
CA SER A 50 -2.88 6.96 6.78
C SER A 50 -2.85 6.68 5.28
N ARG A 51 -3.98 6.89 4.60
CA ARG A 51 -4.06 6.89 3.13
C ARG A 51 -3.13 7.94 2.52
N GLY A 52 -3.01 9.10 3.15
CA GLY A 52 -2.09 10.16 2.72
C GLY A 52 -0.63 9.71 2.72
N ALA A 53 -0.20 8.99 3.77
CA ALA A 53 1.16 8.46 3.86
C ALA A 53 1.49 7.47 2.73
N VAL A 54 0.50 6.69 2.27
CA VAL A 54 0.68 5.79 1.11
C VAL A 54 0.93 6.62 -0.16
N VAL A 55 0.14 7.67 -0.38
CA VAL A 55 0.26 8.53 -1.57
C VAL A 55 1.56 9.32 -1.56
N GLU A 56 1.93 9.90 -0.42
CA GLU A 56 3.20 10.61 -0.24
C GLU A 56 4.38 9.70 -0.57
N GLU A 57 4.36 8.47 -0.06
CA GLU A 57 5.41 7.50 -0.31
C GLU A 57 5.44 7.02 -1.77
N LEU A 58 4.27 6.81 -2.39
CA LEU A 58 4.15 6.45 -3.80
C LEU A 58 4.76 7.54 -4.68
N CYS A 59 4.44 8.81 -4.44
CA CYS A 59 5.02 9.94 -5.16
C CYS A 59 6.53 10.13 -4.92
N ALA A 60 7.10 9.57 -3.85
CA ALA A 60 8.52 9.63 -3.58
C ALA A 60 9.34 8.53 -4.30
N VAL A 61 8.67 7.46 -4.77
CA VAL A 61 9.31 6.33 -5.48
C VAL A 61 9.04 6.31 -6.98
N ASP A 62 8.06 7.08 -7.46
CA ASP A 62 7.82 7.40 -8.88
C ASP A 62 8.65 8.61 -9.33
#